data_AF-K0DYZ4-F1
#
_entry.id   AF-K0DYZ4-F1
#
_cell.length_a   1.000
_cell.length_b   1.000
_cell.length_c   1.000
_cell.angle_alpha   90.00
_cell.angle_beta   90.00
_cell.angle_gamma   90.00
#
_symmetry.space_group_name_H-M   'P 1'
#
loop_
_entity.id
_entity.type
_entity.pdbx_description
1 polymer ?
#
loop_
_entity_poly.entity_id
_entity_poly.type
_entity_poly.pdbx_seq_one_letter_code
_entity_poly.pdbx_strand_id
1 'polypeptide(L)'
;MRAAANIGPAVRFGYDTQASPTLFRHYAAVREHLGVKPYYGTDAGTIATRAAHTAALSMDQPVDIINATIDELIAQDIELPAFSTLDRITEQIHAKTQARLFRRVARRLTNEQKNNVWRQLELPPCCLTG
;
A
#
# COMPACT_ATOMS: atom_id res chain seq x y z
N MET A 1 -10.10 27.10 9.48
CA MET A 1 -8.72 27.02 10.01
C MET A 1 -7.89 28.29 9.83
N ARG A 2 -7.85 28.96 8.65
CA ARG A 2 -7.00 30.15 8.45
C ARG A 2 -7.36 31.37 9.32
N ALA A 3 -8.65 31.63 9.54
CA ALA A 3 -9.13 32.75 10.33
C ALA A 3 -8.82 32.61 11.84
N ALA A 4 -8.73 31.40 12.36
CA ALA A 4 -8.43 31.15 13.78
C ALA A 4 -6.95 31.38 14.14
N ALA A 5 -6.05 31.37 13.15
CA ALA A 5 -4.61 31.47 13.34
C ALA A 5 -4.02 32.86 13.02
N ASN A 6 -4.85 33.84 12.62
CA ASN A 6 -4.43 35.20 12.26
C ASN A 6 -3.28 35.26 11.23
N ILE A 7 -3.30 34.36 10.24
CA ILE A 7 -2.26 34.25 9.22
C ILE A 7 -2.68 35.09 8.01
N GLY A 8 -1.93 36.18 7.76
CA GLY A 8 -2.20 37.11 6.66
C GLY A 8 -2.14 36.44 5.28
N PRO A 9 -2.87 36.96 4.27
CA PRO A 9 -3.02 36.33 2.96
C PRO A 9 -1.71 36.21 2.16
N ALA A 10 -0.65 36.93 2.56
CA ALA A 10 0.67 36.88 1.95
C ALA A 10 1.59 35.80 2.55
N VAL A 11 1.21 35.16 3.66
CA VAL A 11 2.03 34.11 4.27
C VAL A 11 1.91 32.84 3.43
N ARG A 12 2.94 32.60 2.61
CA ARG A 12 3.11 31.33 1.91
C ARG A 12 3.50 30.29 2.95
N PHE A 13 2.60 29.34 3.19
CA PHE A 13 2.99 28.07 3.82
C PHE A 13 3.87 27.33 2.84
N GLY A 14 5.17 27.40 3.06
CA GLY A 14 6.15 26.80 2.19
C GLY A 14 7.51 26.97 2.83
N TYR A 15 8.19 25.85 3.02
CA TYR A 15 9.58 25.88 3.39
C TYR A 15 10.43 25.94 2.11
N ASP A 16 11.48 26.75 2.11
CA ASP A 16 12.48 26.68 1.06
C ASP A 16 13.21 25.33 1.16
N THR A 17 12.90 24.44 0.22
CA THR A 17 13.37 23.04 0.19
C THR A 17 14.86 22.93 -0.13
N GLN A 18 15.52 24.01 -0.56
CA GLN A 18 16.94 24.00 -0.96
C GLN A 18 17.92 24.29 0.18
N ALA A 19 17.50 24.86 1.32
CA ALA A 19 18.48 25.53 2.20
C ALA A 19 18.22 25.50 3.72
N SER A 20 17.29 24.74 4.28
CA SER A 20 16.90 24.98 5.68
C SER A 20 17.18 23.82 6.66
N PRO A 21 18.33 23.83 7.35
CA PRO A 21 18.54 23.08 8.60
C PRO A 21 17.42 23.33 9.63
N THR A 22 16.80 24.51 9.58
CA THR A 22 15.67 24.91 10.42
C THR A 22 14.43 24.04 10.16
N LEU A 23 14.20 23.63 8.92
CA LEU A 23 13.10 22.74 8.51
C LEU A 23 13.19 21.37 9.20
N PHE A 24 14.38 20.78 9.18
CA PHE A 24 14.65 19.50 9.84
C PHE A 24 14.53 19.60 11.36
N ARG A 25 14.98 20.72 11.95
CA ARG A 25 14.81 21.02 13.38
C ARG A 25 13.34 21.17 13.76
N HIS A 26 12.54 21.85 12.94
CA HIS A 26 11.10 21.97 13.17
C HIS A 26 10.40 20.61 13.08
N TYR A 27 10.72 19.78 12.08
CA TYR A 27 10.18 18.42 12.03
C TYR A 27 10.57 17.59 13.26
N ALA A 28 11.81 17.69 13.74
CA ALA A 28 12.24 17.02 14.96
C ALA A 28 11.46 17.49 16.19
N ALA A 29 11.26 18.81 16.36
CA ALA A 29 10.50 19.36 17.47
C ALA A 29 9.01 18.96 17.41
N VAL A 30 8.41 18.92 16.22
CA VAL A 30 7.02 18.47 16.04
C VAL A 30 6.88 16.98 16.36
N ARG A 31 7.83 16.14 15.94
CA ARG A 31 7.87 14.71 16.28
C ARG A 31 7.97 14.48 17.78
N GLU A 32 8.87 15.21 18.44
CA GLU A 32 9.06 15.14 19.89
C GLU A 32 7.79 15.55 20.64
N HIS A 33 7.12 16.62 20.17
CA HIS A 33 5.88 17.10 20.77
C HIS A 33 4.71 16.13 20.58
N LEU A 34 4.59 15.50 19.40
CA LEU A 34 3.53 14.54 19.09
C LEU A 34 3.84 13.11 19.52
N GLY A 35 5.07 12.82 19.95
CA GLY A 35 5.52 11.47 20.31
C GLY A 35 5.69 10.52 19.12
N VAL A 36 5.75 11.04 17.89
CA VAL A 36 5.73 10.24 16.66
C VAL A 36 7.14 9.91 16.18
N LYS A 37 7.34 8.66 15.77
CA LYS A 37 8.59 8.12 15.23
C LYS A 37 8.71 8.40 13.73
N PRO A 38 9.88 8.83 13.24
CA PRO A 38 10.08 9.08 11.83
C PRO A 38 9.96 7.78 11.01
N TYR A 39 9.33 7.88 9.84
CA TYR A 39 9.25 6.76 8.91
C TYR A 39 10.59 6.47 8.22
N TYR A 40 11.29 7.53 7.81
CA TYR A 40 12.54 7.43 7.09
C TYR A 40 13.71 7.28 8.08
N GLY A 41 14.61 6.33 7.80
CA GLY A 41 15.76 6.04 8.66
C GLY A 41 15.49 5.10 9.83
N THR A 42 14.31 4.47 9.86
CA THR A 42 13.90 3.48 10.88
C THR A 42 13.44 2.18 10.22
N ASP A 43 13.02 1.20 11.02
CA ASP A 43 12.40 -0.06 10.58
C ASP A 43 10.91 0.08 10.20
N ALA A 44 10.36 1.30 10.23
CA ALA A 44 8.99 1.63 9.85
C ALA A 44 8.58 1.09 8.47
N GLY A 45 9.49 1.10 7.49
CA GLY A 45 9.22 0.53 6.17
C GLY A 45 8.99 -0.99 6.18
N THR A 46 9.68 -1.71 7.06
CA THR A 46 9.45 -3.15 7.28
C THR A 46 8.12 -3.37 7.98
N ILE A 47 7.78 -2.53 8.96
CA ILE A 47 6.49 -2.58 9.66
C ILE A 47 5.34 -2.35 8.68
N ALA A 48 5.41 -1.31 7.84
CA ALA A 48 4.42 -1.03 6.81
C ALA A 48 4.26 -2.20 5.83
N THR A 49 5.38 -2.77 5.37
CA THR A 49 5.36 -3.92 4.44
C THR A 49 4.72 -5.15 5.09
N ARG A 50 5.00 -5.40 6.38
CA ARG A 50 4.40 -6.50 7.13
C ARG A 50 2.91 -6.28 7.34
N ALA A 51 2.50 -5.07 7.70
CA ALA A 51 1.10 -4.69 7.88
C ALA A 51 0.31 -4.90 6.58
N ALA A 52 0.81 -4.35 5.47
CA ALA A 52 0.22 -4.52 4.15
C ALA A 52 0.14 -6.00 3.74
N HIS A 53 1.16 -6.81 4.04
CA HIS A 53 1.13 -8.24 3.74
C HIS A 53 0.07 -8.97 4.57
N THR A 54 -0.03 -8.69 5.87
CA THR A 54 -1.06 -9.27 6.73
C THR A 54 -2.47 -8.88 6.26
N ALA A 55 -2.68 -7.61 5.91
CA ALA A 55 -3.94 -7.14 5.35
C ALA A 55 -4.29 -7.87 4.04
N ALA A 56 -3.33 -8.01 3.13
CA ALA A 56 -3.51 -8.69 1.85
C ALA A 56 -3.81 -10.21 1.96
N LEU A 57 -3.66 -10.82 3.14
CA LEU A 57 -4.10 -12.20 3.37
C LEU A 57 -5.62 -12.32 3.59
N SER A 58 -6.26 -11.22 4.02
CA SER A 58 -7.67 -11.19 4.42
C SER A 58 -8.51 -10.27 3.53
N MET A 59 -7.89 -9.26 2.91
CA MET A 59 -8.51 -8.23 2.08
C MET A 59 -7.97 -8.31 0.65
N ASP A 60 -8.87 -8.22 -0.34
CA ASP A 60 -8.52 -8.39 -1.76
C ASP A 60 -8.44 -7.05 -2.52
N GLN A 61 -9.00 -5.97 -1.95
CA GLN A 61 -8.93 -4.64 -2.56
C GLN A 61 -7.66 -3.89 -2.11
N PRO A 62 -6.90 -3.30 -3.04
CA PRO A 62 -5.71 -2.50 -2.71
C PRO A 62 -5.99 -1.35 -1.73
N VAL A 63 -7.15 -0.70 -1.84
CA VAL A 63 -7.55 0.40 -0.94
C VAL A 63 -7.67 -0.07 0.50
N ASP A 64 -8.24 -1.25 0.74
CA ASP A 64 -8.39 -1.80 2.09
C ASP A 64 -7.03 -2.13 2.70
N ILE A 65 -6.09 -2.63 1.88
CA ILE A 65 -4.70 -2.90 2.29
C ILE A 65 -3.99 -1.59 2.68
N ILE A 66 -4.17 -0.52 1.91
CA ILE A 66 -3.60 0.79 2.23
C ILE A 66 -4.17 1.31 3.55
N ASN A 67 -5.49 1.28 3.73
CA ASN A 67 -6.14 1.75 4.94
C ASN A 67 -5.66 0.99 6.18
N ALA A 68 -5.62 -0.35 6.12
CA ALA A 68 -5.10 -1.16 7.22
C ALA A 68 -3.61 -0.88 7.52
N THR A 69 -2.82 -0.58 6.48
CA THR A 69 -1.40 -0.21 6.67
C THR A 69 -1.27 1.15 7.33
N ILE A 70 -2.13 2.12 6.99
CA ILE A 70 -2.19 3.43 7.64
C ILE A 70 -2.55 3.28 9.12
N ASP A 71 -3.59 2.49 9.41
CA ASP A 71 -4.06 2.25 10.78
C ASP A 71 -2.96 1.64 11.65
N GLU A 72 -2.19 0.67 11.12
CA GLU A 72 -1.07 0.06 11.83
C GLU A 72 0.08 1.05 12.10
N LEU A 73 0.37 1.93 11.14
CA LEU A 73 1.41 2.96 11.33
C LEU A 73 0.98 3.99 12.39
N ILE A 74 -0.28 4.40 12.38
CA ILE A 74 -0.83 5.31 13.40
C ILE A 74 -0.82 4.63 14.78
N ALA A 75 -1.20 3.35 14.87
CA ALA A 75 -1.24 2.61 16.14
C ALA A 75 0.15 2.43 16.79
N GLN A 76 1.23 2.53 16.02
CA GLN A 76 2.61 2.43 16.52
C GLN A 76 3.29 3.79 16.70
N ASP A 77 2.53 4.87 16.56
CA ASP A 77 3.00 6.26 16.55
C ASP A 77 4.11 6.46 15.50
N ILE A 78 3.92 5.92 14.30
CA ILE A 78 4.87 6.06 13.19
C ILE A 78 4.33 7.10 12.21
N GLU A 79 5.21 7.98 11.74
CA GLU A 79 4.86 8.95 10.70
C GLU A 79 4.38 8.23 9.44
N LEU A 80 3.36 8.80 8.80
CA LEU A 80 2.89 8.28 7.52
C LEU A 80 3.87 8.68 6.42
N PRO A 81 4.34 7.72 5.60
CA PRO A 81 5.13 8.05 4.42
C PRO A 81 4.26 8.71 3.36
N ALA A 82 4.89 9.22 2.30
CA ALA A 82 4.15 9.70 1.13
C ALA A 82 3.20 8.61 0.60
N PHE A 83 2.02 9.01 0.13
CA PHE A 83 1.01 8.09 -0.41
C PHE A 83 1.57 7.15 -1.49
N SER A 84 2.43 7.67 -2.39
CA SER A 84 3.12 6.88 -3.41
C SER A 84 3.98 5.74 -2.86
N THR A 85 4.46 5.86 -1.62
CA THR A 85 5.20 4.78 -0.94
C THR A 85 4.26 3.67 -0.50
N LEU A 86 3.10 4.02 0.09
CA LEU A 86 2.07 3.05 0.49
C LEU A 86 1.46 2.35 -0.71
N ASP A 87 1.18 3.10 -1.77
CA ASP A 87 0.65 2.61 -3.04
C ASP A 87 1.60 1.58 -3.66
N ARG A 88 2.89 1.92 -3.79
CA ARG A 88 3.92 1.00 -4.29
C ARG A 88 4.05 -0.27 -3.43
N ILE A 89 4.03 -0.15 -2.10
CA ILE A 89 4.09 -1.32 -1.20
C ILE A 89 2.88 -2.23 -1.45
N THR A 90 1.71 -1.62 -1.57
CA THR A 90 0.44 -2.32 -1.79
C THR A 90 0.42 -3.00 -3.15
N GLU A 91 0.78 -2.32 -4.23
CA GLU A 91 0.89 -2.90 -5.57
C GLU A 91 1.82 -4.13 -5.58
N GLN A 92 2.99 -4.01 -4.95
CA GLN A 92 3.97 -5.10 -4.90
C GLN A 92 3.43 -6.32 -4.14
N ILE A 93 2.68 -6.10 -3.07
CA ILE A 93 2.11 -7.17 -2.25
C ILE A 93 0.90 -7.78 -2.95
N HIS A 94 0.00 -6.95 -3.49
CA HIS A 94 -1.18 -7.38 -4.21
C HIS A 94 -0.79 -8.23 -5.43
N ALA A 95 0.17 -7.78 -6.24
CA ALA A 95 0.70 -8.55 -7.37
C ALA A 95 1.28 -9.91 -6.92
N LYS A 96 2.01 -9.95 -5.79
CA LYS A 96 2.55 -11.20 -5.22
C LYS A 96 1.44 -12.14 -4.73
N THR A 97 0.41 -11.61 -4.10
CA THR A 97 -0.75 -12.39 -3.60
C THR A 97 -1.58 -12.93 -4.77
N GLN A 98 -1.89 -12.09 -5.76
CA GLN A 98 -2.58 -12.48 -6.99
C GLN A 98 -1.83 -13.60 -7.72
N ALA A 99 -0.50 -13.47 -7.88
CA ALA A 99 0.32 -14.50 -8.51
C ALA A 99 0.41 -15.80 -7.70
N ARG A 100 0.31 -15.73 -6.35
CA ARG A 100 0.27 -16.91 -5.48
C ARG A 100 -1.09 -17.60 -5.53
N LEU A 101 -2.18 -16.83 -5.53
CA LEU A 101 -3.54 -17.33 -5.68
C LEU A 101 -3.71 -18.02 -7.04
N PHE A 102 -3.29 -17.35 -8.12
CA PHE A 102 -3.31 -17.91 -9.47
C PHE A 102 -2.53 -19.23 -9.54
N ARG A 103 -1.31 -19.30 -8.96
CA ARG A 103 -0.54 -20.56 -8.89
C ARG A 103 -1.14 -21.62 -7.99
N ARG A 104 -1.92 -21.25 -6.97
CA ARG A 104 -2.60 -22.22 -6.08
C ARG A 104 -3.84 -22.78 -6.78
N VAL A 105 -4.60 -21.93 -7.47
CA VAL A 105 -5.74 -22.32 -8.31
C VAL A 105 -5.26 -23.17 -9.49
N ALA A 106 -4.25 -22.73 -10.24
CA ALA A 106 -3.68 -23.46 -11.37
C ALA A 106 -3.08 -24.83 -10.96
N ARG A 107 -2.58 -24.98 -9.72
CA ARG A 107 -2.13 -26.29 -9.19
C ARG A 107 -3.27 -27.19 -8.72
N ARG A 108 -4.44 -26.63 -8.38
CA ARG A 108 -5.65 -27.39 -8.01
C ARG A 108 -6.49 -27.78 -9.24
N LEU A 109 -6.31 -27.08 -10.35
CA LEU A 109 -6.81 -27.47 -11.68
C LEU A 109 -5.89 -28.53 -12.30
N THR A 110 -5.93 -29.76 -11.78
CA THR A 110 -5.44 -30.94 -12.50
C THR A 110 -6.37 -31.25 -13.69
N ASN A 111 -5.81 -31.88 -14.73
CA ASN A 111 -6.34 -32.00 -16.11
C ASN A 111 -7.84 -32.32 -16.28
N GLU A 112 -8.50 -32.92 -15.30
CA GLU A 112 -9.93 -33.25 -15.32
C GLU A 112 -10.86 -32.03 -15.39
N GLN A 113 -10.52 -30.91 -14.74
CA GLN A 113 -11.39 -29.72 -14.74
C GLN A 113 -11.30 -28.90 -16.03
N LYS A 114 -10.17 -28.96 -16.75
CA LYS A 114 -10.05 -28.35 -18.08
C LYS A 114 -11.06 -28.96 -19.06
N ASN A 115 -11.26 -30.28 -19.01
CA ASN A 115 -12.21 -30.97 -19.90
C ASN A 115 -13.69 -30.61 -19.65
N ASN A 116 -14.05 -30.17 -18.45
CA ASN A 116 -15.42 -29.74 -18.15
C ASN A 116 -15.70 -28.31 -18.62
N VAL A 117 -14.71 -27.43 -18.60
CA VAL A 117 -14.82 -26.07 -19.16
C VAL A 117 -15.00 -26.14 -20.69
N TRP A 118 -14.30 -27.05 -21.36
CA TRP A 118 -14.47 -27.27 -22.81
C TRP A 118 -15.80 -27.92 -23.20
N ARG A 119 -16.46 -28.63 -22.28
CA ARG A 119 -17.80 -29.20 -22.51
C ARG A 119 -18.90 -28.13 -22.43
N GLN A 120 -18.64 -27.03 -21.73
CA GLN A 120 -19.61 -25.95 -21.49
C GLN A 120 -19.57 -24.86 -22.57
N LEU A 121 -18.55 -24.87 -23.42
CA LEU A 121 -18.50 -24.14 -24.69
C LEU A 121 -18.89 -25.12 -25.79
N GLU A 122 -20.12 -25.06 -26.28
CA GLU A 122 -20.63 -25.87 -27.41
C GLU A 122 -19.91 -25.53 -28.72
N LEU A 123 -18.62 -25.87 -28.80
CA LEU A 123 -17.84 -25.77 -30.01
C LEU A 123 -17.82 -27.14 -30.70
N PRO A 124 -18.16 -27.22 -31.99
CA PRO A 124 -18.21 -28.47 -32.70
C PRO A 124 -16.82 -29.12 -32.81
N PRO A 125 -16.74 -30.45 -32.84
CA PRO A 125 -15.49 -31.23 -32.75
C PRO A 125 -14.52 -31.07 -33.93
N CYS A 126 -14.77 -30.14 -34.86
CA CYS A 126 -13.97 -29.95 -36.08
C CYS A 126 -12.57 -29.34 -35.84
N CYS A 127 -12.25 -28.85 -34.65
CA CYS A 127 -10.96 -28.20 -34.37
C CYS A 127 -9.93 -29.12 -33.69
N LEU A 128 -10.19 -30.43 -33.55
CA LEU A 128 -9.27 -31.36 -32.89
C LEU A 128 -8.41 -32.21 -33.85
N THR A 129 -8.48 -31.96 -35.15
CA THR A 129 -7.56 -32.56 -36.13
C THR A 129 -7.08 -31.50 -37.13
N GLY A 130 -5.93 -30.93 -36.84
CA GLY A 130 -5.18 -30.00 -37.70
C GLY A 130 -3.82 -29.72 -37.09
#